data_AF-A0A9X4M367-F1
#
_entry.id   AF-A0A9X4M367-F1
#
_cell.length_a   1.000
_cell.length_b   1.000
_cell.length_c   1.000
_cell.angle_alpha   90.00
_cell.angle_beta   90.00
_cell.angle_gamma   90.00
#
_symmetry.space_group_name_H-M   'P 1'
#
loop_
_entity.id
_entity.type
_entity.pdbx_description
1 polymer ?
#
loop_
_entity_poly.entity_id
_entity_poly.type
_entity_poly.pdbx_seq_one_letter_code
_entity_poly.pdbx_strand_id
1 'polypeptide(L)'
;MAPRARKPAPRRRTPTDWDTSSPEYEFLPLRLPPDVTRISASMRLSIQAEFGGWELSRVRLYTDGSRRVLLRRKRPPQPAASSAV
;
A
#
# COMPACT_ATOMS: atom_id res chain seq x y z
N MET A 1 -0.38 -3.31 34.48
CA MET A 1 -0.63 -3.58 33.04
C MET A 1 -0.94 -2.25 32.37
N ALA A 2 0.04 -1.60 31.72
CA ALA A 2 -0.13 -0.27 31.12
C ALA A 2 -0.30 -0.39 29.59
N PRO A 3 -1.21 0.36 28.95
CA PRO A 3 -1.28 0.39 27.49
C PRO A 3 0.00 1.05 26.96
N ARG A 4 0.81 0.29 26.22
CA ARG A 4 1.98 0.83 25.51
C ARG A 4 1.50 1.93 24.57
N ALA A 5 1.96 3.16 24.81
CA ALA A 5 1.73 4.29 23.94
C ALA A 5 2.08 3.92 22.49
N ARG A 6 1.08 3.91 21.61
CA ARG A 6 1.27 3.69 20.18
C ARG A 6 1.99 4.91 19.60
N LYS A 7 3.31 4.81 19.41
CA LYS A 7 4.09 5.83 18.67
C LYS A 7 3.40 6.09 17.31
N PRO A 8 3.26 7.37 16.88
CA PRO A 8 2.61 7.69 15.62
C PRO A 8 3.35 6.99 14.49
N ALA A 9 2.63 6.20 13.70
CA ALA A 9 3.22 5.49 12.57
C ALA A 9 3.76 6.52 11.56
N PRO A 10 5.02 6.40 11.11
CA PRO A 10 5.55 7.29 10.09
C PRO A 10 4.69 7.21 8.84
N ARG A 11 4.33 8.39 8.34
CA ARG A 11 3.54 8.66 7.13
C ARG A 11 4.06 7.81 5.96
N ARG A 12 3.20 6.96 5.39
CA ARG A 12 3.10 6.42 3.99
C ARG A 12 4.28 6.51 3.00
N ARG A 13 5.54 6.67 3.41
CA ARG A 13 6.67 6.76 2.47
C ARG A 13 7.03 5.37 1.99
N THR A 14 7.09 5.18 0.67
CA THR A 14 7.74 4.04 0.04
C THR A 14 9.25 4.09 0.32
N PRO A 15 9.94 2.94 0.34
CA PRO A 15 11.38 2.91 0.14
C PRO A 15 11.75 3.63 -1.17
N THR A 16 12.83 4.42 -1.17
CA THR A 16 13.26 5.21 -2.33
C THR A 16 13.57 4.36 -3.57
N ASP A 17 13.98 3.11 -3.36
CA ASP A 17 14.27 2.10 -4.39
C ASP A 17 13.00 1.54 -5.09
N TRP A 18 11.80 1.93 -4.63
CA TRP A 18 10.56 1.53 -5.28
C TRP A 18 10.14 2.55 -6.33
N ASP A 19 10.19 2.15 -7.60
CA ASP A 19 9.61 2.95 -8.67
C ASP A 19 8.08 2.99 -8.53
N THR A 20 7.55 4.19 -8.32
CA THR A 20 6.11 4.47 -8.25
C THR A 20 5.71 5.59 -9.21
N SER A 21 6.56 5.89 -10.21
CA SER A 21 6.37 7.03 -11.11
C SER A 21 5.57 6.69 -12.38
N SER A 22 5.10 5.45 -12.54
CA SER A 22 4.39 5.06 -13.75
C SER A 22 3.11 5.89 -13.97
N PRO A 23 2.90 6.44 -15.18
CA PRO A 23 1.70 7.19 -15.53
C PRO A 23 0.47 6.29 -15.70
N GLU A 24 0.65 5.01 -16.01
CA GLU A 24 -0.42 4.04 -16.26
C GLU A 24 -1.00 3.46 -14.97
N TYR A 25 -0.21 3.47 -13.89
CA TYR A 25 -0.56 2.84 -12.64
C TYR A 25 -0.66 3.86 -11.50
N GLU A 26 -1.58 3.61 -10.59
CA GLU A 26 -1.63 4.22 -9.28
C GLU A 26 -0.97 3.27 -8.26
N PHE A 27 -0.19 3.82 -7.35
CA PHE A 27 0.51 3.05 -6.33
C PHE A 27 0.07 3.43 -4.92
N LEU A 28 -0.18 2.42 -4.09
CA LEU A 28 -0.55 2.59 -2.69
C LEU A 28 0.48 1.93 -1.77
N PRO A 29 1.32 2.73 -1.10
CA PRO A 29 2.22 2.21 -0.07
C PRO A 29 1.49 1.91 1.23
N LEU A 30 1.69 0.70 1.73
CA LEU A 30 1.21 0.24 3.03
C LEU A 30 2.39 -0.18 3.92
N ARG A 31 2.27 0.12 5.21
CA ARG A 31 3.15 -0.43 6.25
C ARG A 31 2.31 -1.34 7.15
N LEU A 32 2.72 -2.59 7.26
CA LEU A 32 2.16 -3.57 8.16
C LEU A 32 3.06 -3.65 9.41
N PRO A 33 2.54 -3.31 10.59
CA PRO A 33 3.22 -3.53 11.85
C PRO A 33 3.60 -5.01 12.07
N PRO A 34 4.57 -5.29 12.94
CA PRO A 34 4.97 -6.66 13.30
C PRO A 34 3.87 -7.44 14.03
N ASP A 35 2.95 -6.77 14.75
CA ASP A 35 1.82 -7.42 15.42
C ASP A 35 0.75 -7.94 14.46
N VAL A 36 0.75 -7.49 13.21
CA VAL A 36 -0.15 -8.03 12.19
C VAL A 36 0.37 -9.41 11.78
N THR A 37 -0.44 -10.45 11.94
CA THR A 37 -0.02 -11.80 11.52
C THR A 37 0.09 -11.89 10.00
N ARG A 38 0.75 -12.95 9.50
CA ARG A 38 0.78 -13.24 8.06
C ARG A 38 -0.63 -13.49 7.51
N ILE A 39 -1.45 -14.26 8.22
CA ILE A 39 -2.81 -14.61 7.79
C ILE A 39 -3.70 -13.35 7.71
N SER A 40 -3.70 -12.52 8.75
CA SER A 40 -4.48 -11.27 8.74
C SER A 40 -4.02 -10.29 7.66
N ALA A 41 -2.71 -10.24 7.39
CA ALA A 41 -2.17 -9.45 6.28
C ALA A 41 -2.68 -9.99 4.93
N SER A 42 -2.53 -11.29 4.68
CA SER A 42 -2.97 -11.92 3.43
C SER A 42 -4.46 -11.69 3.17
N MET A 43 -5.31 -11.92 4.17
CA MET A 43 -6.76 -11.72 4.03
C MET A 43 -7.11 -10.27 3.68
N ARG A 44 -6.48 -9.29 4.34
CA ARG A 44 -6.72 -7.86 4.04
C ARG A 44 -6.25 -7.49 2.63
N LEU A 45 -5.11 -8.00 2.20
CA LEU A 45 -4.57 -7.74 0.86
C LEU A 45 -5.43 -8.40 -0.22
N SER A 46 -5.91 -9.63 -0.01
CA SER A 46 -6.84 -10.30 -0.90
C SER A 46 -8.12 -9.49 -1.06
N ILE A 47 -8.73 -9.02 0.03
CA ILE A 47 -9.94 -8.16 -0.04
C ILE A 47 -9.67 -6.90 -0.89
N GLN A 48 -8.49 -6.29 -0.77
CA GLN A 48 -8.14 -5.13 -1.60
C GLN A 48 -7.98 -5.50 -3.08
N ALA A 49 -7.49 -6.70 -3.39
CA ALA A 49 -7.40 -7.20 -4.76
C ALA A 49 -8.77 -7.47 -5.35
N GLU A 50 -9.59 -8.26 -4.66
CA GLU A 50 -10.90 -8.68 -5.14
C GLU A 50 -11.87 -7.49 -5.31
N PHE A 51 -11.90 -6.58 -4.34
CA PHE A 51 -12.93 -5.54 -4.28
C PHE A 51 -12.40 -4.13 -4.52
N GLY A 52 -11.09 -3.90 -4.36
CA GLY A 52 -10.47 -2.58 -4.56
C GLY A 52 -9.73 -2.44 -5.89
N GLY A 53 -9.61 -3.54 -6.66
CA GLY A 53 -8.83 -3.58 -7.90
C GLY A 53 -7.33 -3.41 -7.68
N TRP A 54 -6.84 -3.66 -6.46
CA TRP A 54 -5.43 -3.48 -6.10
C TRP A 54 -4.64 -4.78 -6.21
N GLU A 55 -3.59 -4.76 -7.02
CA GLU A 55 -2.68 -5.89 -7.16
C GLU A 55 -1.44 -5.73 -6.28
N LEU A 56 -0.94 -6.84 -5.74
CA LEU A 56 0.30 -6.86 -4.97
C LEU A 56 1.50 -6.67 -5.90
N SER A 57 2.22 -5.55 -5.79
CA SER A 57 3.37 -5.25 -6.65
C SER A 57 4.71 -5.60 -5.99
N ARG A 58 4.91 -5.22 -4.73
CA ARG A 58 6.16 -5.48 -3.99
C ARG A 58 5.89 -5.71 -2.51
N VAL A 59 6.71 -6.56 -1.88
CA VAL A 59 6.72 -6.76 -0.43
C VAL A 59 8.15 -6.76 0.06
N ARG A 60 8.42 -6.03 1.15
CA ARG A 60 9.71 -6.06 1.85
C ARG A 60 9.47 -6.30 3.33
N LEU A 61 10.01 -7.40 3.86
CA LEU A 61 10.06 -7.71 5.28
C LEU A 61 11.32 -7.07 5.89
N TYR A 62 11.18 -6.50 7.08
CA TYR A 62 12.28 -5.92 7.84
C TYR A 62 12.58 -6.77 9.08
N THR A 63 13.78 -6.61 9.63
CA THR A 63 14.26 -7.35 10.82
C THR A 63 13.44 -7.06 12.08
N ASP A 64 12.77 -5.91 12.14
CA ASP A 64 11.83 -5.56 13.22
C ASP A 64 10.47 -6.27 13.08
N GLY A 65 10.32 -7.17 12.10
CA GLY A 65 9.09 -7.90 11.78
C GLY A 65 8.05 -7.06 11.02
N SER A 66 8.30 -5.76 10.82
CA SER A 66 7.41 -4.94 10.02
C SER A 66 7.54 -5.28 8.54
N ARG A 67 6.47 -5.07 7.77
CA ARG A 67 6.48 -5.24 6.32
C ARG A 67 6.07 -3.94 5.66
N ARG A 68 6.74 -3.60 4.57
CA ARG A 68 6.22 -2.62 3.61
C ARG A 68 5.65 -3.37 2.43
N VAL A 69 4.51 -2.92 1.96
CA VAL A 69 3.78 -3.48 0.84
C VAL A 69 3.50 -2.36 -0.15
N LEU A 70 3.73 -2.61 -1.42
CA LEU A 70 3.30 -1.74 -2.52
C LEU A 70 2.14 -2.43 -3.23
N LEU A 71 1.00 -1.76 -3.24
CA LEU A 71 -0.11 -2.13 -4.11
C LEU A 71 -0.08 -1.25 -5.35
N ARG A 72 -0.52 -1.80 -6.48
CA ARG A 72 -0.73 -1.06 -7.72
C ARG A 72 -2.12 -1.33 -8.29
N ARG A 73 -2.66 -0.38 -9.03
CA ARG A 73 -3.84 -0.58 -9.88
C ARG A 73 -3.71 0.25 -11.14
N LYS A 74 -4.34 -0.14 -12.24
CA LYS A 74 -4.37 0.72 -13.43
C LYS A 74 -5.12 2.00 -13.11
N ARG A 75 -4.60 3.14 -13.57
CA ARG A 75 -5.35 4.39 -13.51
C ARG A 75 -6.57 4.25 -14.43
N PRO A 76 -7.73 4.74 -14.01
CA PRO A 76 -8.81 4.92 -14.96
C PRO A 76 -8.30 5.85 -16.08
N PRO A 77 -8.73 5.65 -17.33
CA PRO A 77 -8.44 6.61 -18.38
C PRO A 77 -8.87 7.99 -17.89
N GLN A 78 -7.94 8.96 -17.93
CA GLN A 78 -8.25 10.33 -17.59
C GLN A 78 -9.44 10.74 -18.46
N PRO A 79 -10.62 11.06 -17.89
CA PRO A 79 -11.71 11.57 -18.71
C PRO A 79 -11.15 12.80 -19.41
N ALA A 80 -11.21 12.81 -20.75
CA ALA A 80 -10.77 13.93 -21.56
C ALA A 80 -11.41 15.17 -20.94
N ALA A 81 -10.58 16.02 -20.33
CA ALA A 81 -11.07 17.21 -19.66
C ALA A 81 -11.86 17.98 -20.70
N SER A 82 -13.18 18.06 -20.49
CA SER A 82 -14.08 18.82 -21.34
C SER A 82 -13.62 20.27 -21.23
N SER A 83 -12.76 20.67 -22.16
CA SER A 83 -12.43 22.07 -22.41
C SER A 83 -13.60 22.62 -23.19
N ALA A 84 -14.69 22.91 -22.47
CA ALA A 84 -15.79 23.69 -23.00
C ALA A 84 -15.33 25.14 -23.06
N VAL A 85 -15.10 25.59 -24.30
CA VAL A 85 -15.00 26.99 -24.72
C VAL A 85 -16.37 27.65 -24.68
#